data_AF-A6GGL6-F1
#
_entry.id   AF-A6GGL6-F1
#
_cell.length_a   1.000
_cell.length_b   1.000
_cell.length_c   1.000
_cell.angle_alpha   90.00
_cell.angle_beta   90.00
_cell.angle_gamma   90.00
#
_symmetry.space_group_name_H-M   'P 1'
#
loop_
_entity.id
_entity.type
_entity.pdbx_description
1 polymer ?
#
loop_
_entity_poly.entity_id
_entity_poly.type
_entity_poly.pdbx_seq_one_letter_code
_entity_poly.pdbx_strand_id
1 'polypeptide(L)'
;MRGPDTPLEVPKVGFLDADYFRGLSAPMRERLEVAGVPSMGSVAQLRLSTEGMDQRELESAFRYHDMRVRYGASLDAVWTAYTCSDPCRGWDGGGIRYAFAYSRATGAIYPRTSDVAVPQQEGTGFYLDLEVFGFEMAVGVELTRIDAAAKIIEFTYLAGGNTRGKQRMSFAELRGETVIRHETWYQCAQRIRGWLYPAGHARTVSAFHQNIARASGLMPRAS
;
A
#
# COMPACT_ATOMS: atom_id res chain seq x y z
N MET A 1 -33.62 22.10 -20.62
CA MET A 1 -32.44 21.75 -21.43
C MET A 1 -31.28 21.49 -20.48
N ARG A 2 -30.86 20.23 -20.33
CA ARG A 2 -29.63 19.87 -19.61
C ARG A 2 -28.46 20.17 -20.54
N GLY A 3 -27.50 20.98 -20.08
CA GLY A 3 -26.26 21.21 -20.83
C GLY A 3 -25.49 19.89 -20.99
N PRO A 4 -24.65 19.76 -22.03
CA PRO A 4 -23.85 18.56 -22.22
C PRO A 4 -22.95 18.35 -21.00
N ASP A 5 -22.95 17.13 -20.49
CA ASP A 5 -21.97 16.62 -19.53
C ASP A 5 -20.57 16.80 -20.13
N THR A 6 -19.94 17.95 -19.86
CA THR A 6 -18.51 18.10 -20.06
C THR A 6 -17.86 17.08 -19.13
N PRO A 7 -17.09 16.09 -19.63
CA PRO A 7 -16.33 15.22 -18.76
C PRO A 7 -15.49 16.14 -17.86
N LEU A 8 -15.62 15.97 -16.54
CA LEU A 8 -14.71 16.62 -15.60
C LEU A 8 -13.29 16.36 -16.11
N GLU A 9 -12.61 17.42 -16.53
CA GLU A 9 -11.19 17.36 -16.89
C GLU A 9 -10.49 16.87 -15.63
N VAL A 10 -10.19 15.57 -15.59
CA VAL A 10 -9.40 15.00 -14.50
C VAL A 10 -8.06 15.70 -14.61
N PRO A 11 -7.62 16.44 -13.59
CA PRO A 11 -6.29 17.03 -13.62
C PRO A 11 -5.32 15.89 -13.91
N LYS A 12 -4.51 16.02 -14.97
CA LYS A 12 -3.39 15.11 -15.19
C LYS A 12 -2.40 15.35 -14.06
N VAL A 13 -2.58 14.69 -12.93
CA VAL A 13 -1.62 14.69 -11.84
C VAL A 13 -0.41 13.89 -12.36
N GLY A 14 0.71 14.61 -12.51
CA GLY A 14 2.06 14.14 -12.76
C GLY A 14 2.31 13.34 -14.05
N PHE A 15 3.33 13.73 -14.81
CA PHE A 15 4.14 12.75 -15.55
C PHE A 15 5.38 12.48 -14.68
N LEU A 16 5.77 11.21 -14.53
CA LEU A 16 7.07 10.91 -13.93
C LEU A 16 8.12 11.22 -15.01
N ASP A 17 8.82 12.34 -14.88
CA ASP A 17 9.91 12.65 -15.81
C ASP A 17 11.17 11.84 -15.46
N ALA A 18 12.15 11.89 -16.37
CA ALA A 18 13.42 11.20 -16.18
C ALA A 18 14.14 11.62 -14.88
N ASP A 19 13.94 12.86 -14.43
CA ASP A 19 14.61 13.44 -13.26
C ASP A 19 14.01 12.89 -11.97
N TYR A 20 12.69 12.69 -11.95
CA TYR A 20 12.00 12.00 -10.89
C TYR A 20 12.52 10.57 -10.72
N PHE A 21 12.69 9.81 -11.81
CA PHE A 21 13.22 8.45 -11.75
C PHE A 21 14.68 8.39 -11.26
N ARG A 22 15.49 9.42 -11.54
CA ARG A 22 16.89 9.49 -11.06
C ARG A 22 16.98 9.54 -9.53
N GLY A 23 15.98 10.12 -8.86
CA GLY A 23 15.92 10.19 -7.40
C GLY A 23 15.51 8.89 -6.69
N LEU A 24 15.08 7.86 -7.43
CA LEU A 24 14.63 6.59 -6.87
C LEU A 24 15.80 5.61 -6.65
N SER A 25 15.64 4.61 -5.78
CA SER A 25 16.64 3.55 -5.64
C SER A 25 16.81 2.74 -6.93
N ALA A 26 17.95 2.04 -7.08
CA ALA A 26 18.17 1.17 -8.23
C ALA A 26 17.11 0.05 -8.35
N PRO A 27 16.72 -0.65 -7.26
CA PRO A 27 15.62 -1.62 -7.31
C PRO A 27 14.29 -1.02 -7.74
N MET A 28 14.02 0.25 -7.39
CA MET A 28 12.80 0.93 -7.82
C MET A 28 12.82 1.23 -9.31
N ARG A 29 13.93 1.76 -9.85
CA ARG A 29 14.06 1.98 -11.30
C ARG A 29 13.87 0.69 -12.09
N GLU A 30 14.55 -0.39 -11.70
CA GLU A 30 14.42 -1.71 -12.33
C GLU A 30 12.96 -2.21 -12.30
N ARG A 31 12.28 -2.09 -11.16
CA ARG A 31 10.87 -2.49 -11.06
C ARG A 31 9.98 -1.68 -12.00
N LEU A 32 10.20 -0.37 -12.06
CA LEU A 32 9.40 0.52 -12.91
C LEU A 32 9.63 0.21 -14.38
N GLU A 33 10.86 -0.09 -14.79
CA GLU A 33 11.18 -0.58 -16.14
C GLU A 33 10.48 -1.90 -16.47
N VAL A 34 10.55 -2.89 -15.58
CA VAL A 34 9.86 -4.20 -15.75
C VAL A 34 8.34 -4.03 -15.84
N ALA A 35 7.79 -3.14 -15.02
CA ALA A 35 6.37 -2.81 -15.05
C ALA A 35 5.99 -1.93 -16.26
N GLY A 36 6.96 -1.49 -17.07
CA GLY A 36 6.76 -0.60 -18.19
C GLY A 36 6.34 0.82 -17.78
N VAL A 37 6.48 1.22 -16.52
CA VAL A 37 5.99 2.52 -16.02
C VAL A 37 6.56 3.71 -16.80
N PRO A 38 7.86 3.77 -17.15
CA PRO A 38 8.40 4.87 -17.95
C PRO A 38 7.83 4.95 -19.38
N SER A 39 7.30 3.84 -19.92
CA SER A 39 6.76 3.75 -21.29
C SER A 39 5.24 3.53 -21.34
N MET A 40 4.58 3.40 -20.18
CA MET A 40 3.15 3.11 -20.09
C MET A 40 2.35 4.35 -20.47
N GLY A 41 1.49 4.20 -21.49
CA GLY A 41 0.43 5.18 -21.76
C GLY A 41 -0.66 5.20 -20.68
N SER A 42 -0.72 4.17 -19.81
CA SER A 42 -1.64 4.11 -18.66
C SER A 42 -1.23 3.03 -17.65
N VAL A 43 -1.30 3.36 -16.35
CA VAL A 43 -1.14 2.44 -15.20
C VAL A 43 -2.23 1.35 -15.12
N ALA A 44 -3.31 1.46 -15.90
CA ALA A 44 -4.40 0.48 -15.94
C ALA A 44 -3.95 -0.93 -16.36
N GLN A 45 -2.77 -1.06 -16.98
CA GLN A 45 -2.22 -2.34 -17.43
C GLN A 45 -1.53 -3.14 -16.31
N LEU A 46 -1.32 -2.55 -15.14
CA LEU A 46 -0.72 -3.23 -14.00
C LEU A 46 -1.64 -4.35 -13.50
N ARG A 47 -1.09 -5.56 -13.35
CA ARG A 47 -1.82 -6.73 -12.86
C ARG A 47 -1.58 -6.99 -11.37
N LEU A 48 -2.56 -7.59 -10.72
CA LEU A 48 -2.46 -8.03 -9.34
C LEU A 48 -1.77 -9.41 -9.29
N SER A 49 -0.89 -9.61 -8.31
CA SER A 49 -0.11 -10.84 -8.21
C SER A 49 -0.93 -12.10 -7.86
N THR A 50 -2.14 -11.89 -7.35
CA THR A 50 -3.11 -12.93 -6.95
C THR A 50 -4.42 -12.77 -7.71
N GLU A 51 -4.39 -12.14 -8.89
CA GLU A 51 -5.57 -11.98 -9.74
C GLU A 51 -6.18 -13.36 -10.05
N GLY A 52 -7.50 -13.49 -9.84
CA GLY A 52 -8.24 -14.74 -10.06
C GLY A 52 -8.09 -15.81 -8.98
N MET A 53 -7.33 -15.58 -7.90
CA MET A 53 -7.21 -16.53 -6.79
C MET A 53 -8.26 -16.28 -5.70
N ASP A 54 -8.83 -17.36 -5.17
CA ASP A 54 -9.68 -17.31 -3.98
C ASP A 54 -8.90 -17.43 -2.66
N GLN A 55 -9.60 -17.29 -1.53
CA GLN A 55 -9.00 -17.35 -0.20
C GLN A 55 -8.38 -18.72 0.11
N ARG A 56 -9.00 -19.83 -0.33
CA ARG A 56 -8.50 -21.19 -0.07
C ARG A 56 -7.23 -21.45 -0.87
N GLU A 57 -7.20 -20.98 -2.12
CA GLU A 57 -6.01 -21.06 -2.96
C GLU A 57 -4.85 -20.29 -2.33
N LEU A 58 -5.10 -19.06 -1.85
CA LEU A 58 -4.10 -18.27 -1.11
C LEU A 58 -3.58 -19.02 0.13
N GLU A 59 -4.47 -19.53 0.97
CA GLU A 59 -4.10 -20.25 2.20
C GLU A 59 -3.30 -21.53 1.93
N SER A 60 -3.56 -22.20 0.80
CA SER A 60 -2.84 -23.43 0.43
C SER A 60 -1.47 -23.18 -0.18
N ALA A 61 -1.29 -22.09 -0.92
CA ALA A 61 -0.10 -21.85 -1.75
C ALA A 61 0.87 -20.81 -1.14
N PHE A 62 0.42 -19.98 -0.20
CA PHE A 62 1.19 -18.87 0.34
C PHE A 62 1.58 -19.12 1.80
N ARG A 63 2.70 -18.52 2.21
CA ARG A 63 3.07 -18.45 3.63
C ARG A 63 2.18 -17.43 4.32
N TYR A 64 1.88 -17.67 5.58
CA TYR A 64 1.07 -16.81 6.42
C TYR A 64 1.90 -16.10 7.49
N HIS A 65 1.59 -14.84 7.74
CA HIS A 65 2.11 -14.05 8.85
C HIS A 65 1.01 -13.11 9.35
N ASP A 66 0.89 -12.95 10.67
CA ASP A 66 0.00 -11.95 11.26
C ASP A 66 0.69 -11.11 12.33
N MET A 67 0.16 -9.91 12.51
CA MET A 67 0.56 -8.96 13.53
C MET A 67 -0.68 -8.30 14.12
N ARG A 68 -0.64 -7.96 15.40
CA ARG A 68 -1.73 -7.24 16.08
C ARG A 68 -1.23 -5.91 16.60
N VAL A 69 -2.02 -4.87 16.38
CA VAL A 69 -1.76 -3.51 16.89
C VAL A 69 -2.96 -3.06 17.71
N ARG A 70 -2.71 -2.36 18.80
CA ARG A 70 -3.75 -1.85 19.71
C ARG A 70 -3.68 -0.35 19.86
N TYR A 71 -4.85 0.28 19.84
CA TYR A 71 -5.02 1.71 20.07
C TYR A 71 -6.01 1.94 21.20
N GLY A 72 -5.63 2.83 22.13
CA GLY A 72 -6.53 3.32 23.18
C GLY A 72 -7.54 4.34 22.66
N ALA A 73 -8.15 4.09 21.51
CA ALA A 73 -9.10 4.96 20.82
C ALA A 73 -10.27 4.13 20.26
N SER A 74 -11.40 4.79 20.00
CA SER A 74 -12.61 4.14 19.46
C SER A 74 -12.39 3.59 18.05
N LEU A 75 -13.19 2.59 17.67
CA LEU A 75 -13.12 1.94 16.37
C LEU A 75 -13.27 2.95 15.22
N ASP A 76 -14.16 3.92 15.36
CA ASP A 76 -14.37 4.94 14.33
C ASP A 76 -13.22 5.92 14.20
N ALA A 77 -12.59 6.32 15.32
CA ALA A 77 -11.43 7.19 15.29
C ALA A 77 -10.24 6.50 14.59
N VAL A 78 -10.00 5.22 14.93
CA VAL A 78 -8.94 4.43 14.31
C VAL A 78 -9.27 4.14 12.84
N TRP A 79 -10.50 3.74 12.52
CA TRP A 79 -10.92 3.53 11.13
C TRP A 79 -10.68 4.78 10.28
N THR A 80 -11.12 5.95 10.77
CA THR A 80 -10.91 7.25 10.11
C THR A 80 -9.43 7.54 9.89
N ALA A 81 -8.57 7.26 10.89
CA ALA A 81 -7.13 7.44 10.73
C ALA A 81 -6.55 6.60 9.57
N TYR A 82 -7.03 5.37 9.38
CA TYR A 82 -6.55 4.48 8.32
C TYR A 82 -7.13 4.79 6.95
N THR A 83 -8.36 5.29 6.85
CA THR A 83 -9.02 5.56 5.57
C THR A 83 -8.90 6.99 5.08
N CYS A 84 -8.59 7.95 5.97
CA CYS A 84 -8.56 9.38 5.65
C CYS A 84 -7.18 10.01 5.86
N SER A 85 -6.17 9.25 6.29
CA SER A 85 -4.80 9.77 6.35
C SER A 85 -4.23 9.98 4.95
N ASP A 86 -3.42 11.03 4.84
CA ASP A 86 -2.54 11.24 3.71
C ASP A 86 -1.59 10.04 3.57
N PRO A 87 -1.67 9.25 2.48
CA PRO A 87 -0.82 8.08 2.31
C PRO A 87 0.66 8.42 2.26
N CYS A 88 1.05 9.64 1.85
CA CYS A 88 2.45 10.08 1.95
C CYS A 88 2.92 10.04 3.40
N ARG A 89 2.07 10.36 4.37
CA ARG A 89 2.42 10.30 5.79
C ARG A 89 2.39 8.88 6.35
N GLY A 90 1.48 8.02 5.89
CA GLY A 90 1.42 6.62 6.31
C GLY A 90 2.60 5.79 5.79
N TRP A 91 3.00 6.04 4.54
CA TRP A 91 4.01 5.27 3.81
C TRP A 91 5.39 5.97 3.73
N ASP A 92 5.73 6.83 4.70
CA ASP A 92 7.03 7.50 4.74
C ASP A 92 7.59 7.52 6.17
N GLY A 93 8.81 7.01 6.33
CA GLY A 93 9.49 6.82 7.61
C GLY A 93 9.67 5.34 8.00
N GLY A 94 10.60 5.09 8.94
CA GLY A 94 10.88 3.74 9.44
C GLY A 94 11.49 2.77 8.42
N GLY A 95 12.15 3.31 7.39
CA GLY A 95 12.67 2.53 6.26
C GLY A 95 11.68 2.38 5.11
N ILE A 96 10.50 3.01 5.18
CA ILE A 96 9.58 3.14 4.05
C ILE A 96 9.78 4.52 3.44
N ARG A 97 9.84 4.59 2.12
CA ARG A 97 9.85 5.84 1.36
C ARG A 97 8.75 5.77 0.30
N TYR A 98 7.75 6.63 0.45
CA TYR A 98 6.72 6.84 -0.56
C TYR A 98 7.38 7.38 -1.84
N ALA A 99 7.27 6.63 -2.94
CA ALA A 99 7.64 7.17 -4.25
C ALA A 99 6.42 7.92 -4.81
N PHE A 100 5.43 7.17 -5.29
CA PHE A 100 4.21 7.73 -5.84
C PHE A 100 3.03 6.78 -5.62
N ALA A 101 1.83 7.33 -5.74
CA ALA A 101 0.60 6.56 -5.86
C ALA A 101 0.05 6.70 -7.27
N TYR A 102 -0.91 5.85 -7.61
CA TYR A 102 -1.68 5.99 -8.84
C TYR A 102 -3.13 5.61 -8.61
N SER A 103 -4.01 6.12 -9.46
CA SER A 103 -5.41 5.71 -9.51
C SER A 103 -5.65 4.85 -10.73
N ARG A 104 -6.07 3.60 -10.55
CA ARG A 104 -6.47 2.72 -11.65
C ARG A 104 -7.66 3.28 -12.44
N ALA A 105 -8.60 3.93 -11.75
CA ALA A 105 -9.83 4.44 -12.34
C ALA A 105 -9.57 5.61 -13.31
N THR A 106 -8.63 6.50 -12.97
CA THR A 106 -8.35 7.71 -13.75
C THR A 106 -7.03 7.68 -14.51
N GLY A 107 -6.15 6.74 -14.18
CA GLY A 107 -4.78 6.71 -14.68
C GLY A 107 -3.87 7.78 -14.08
N ALA A 108 -4.36 8.61 -13.15
CA ALA A 108 -3.58 9.67 -12.53
C ALA A 108 -2.44 9.13 -11.68
N ILE A 109 -1.32 9.84 -11.66
CA ILE A 109 -0.14 9.52 -10.85
C ILE A 109 0.02 10.63 -9.81
N TYR A 110 0.32 10.28 -8.57
CA TYR A 110 0.49 11.21 -7.46
C TYR A 110 1.92 11.12 -6.94
N PRO A 111 2.87 11.87 -7.54
CA PRO A 111 4.24 11.92 -7.04
C PRO A 111 4.29 12.47 -5.62
N ARG A 112 5.34 12.12 -4.87
CA ARG A 112 5.61 12.67 -3.53
C ARG A 112 5.59 14.21 -3.46
N THR A 113 5.96 14.88 -4.55
CA THR A 113 6.03 16.33 -4.64
C THR A 113 4.68 16.98 -4.96
N SER A 114 3.63 16.19 -5.22
CA SER A 114 2.31 16.72 -5.50
C SER A 114 1.63 17.24 -4.25
N ASP A 115 0.95 18.38 -4.40
CA ASP A 115 0.03 18.97 -3.42
C ASP A 115 -1.40 18.40 -3.52
N VAL A 116 -1.66 17.56 -4.53
CA VAL A 116 -2.95 16.92 -4.73
C VAL A 116 -3.09 15.73 -3.80
N ALA A 117 -4.17 15.72 -3.01
CA ALA A 117 -4.50 14.61 -2.14
C ALA A 117 -4.68 13.31 -2.94
N VAL A 118 -4.03 12.25 -2.47
CA VAL A 118 -4.18 10.91 -3.05
C VAL A 118 -5.53 10.32 -2.64
N PRO A 119 -6.36 9.85 -3.57
CA PRO A 119 -7.63 9.23 -3.23
C PRO A 119 -7.39 7.89 -2.52
N GLN A 120 -8.01 7.69 -1.35
CA GLN A 120 -7.95 6.44 -0.59
C GLN A 120 -9.16 5.57 -0.93
N GLN A 121 -9.13 4.94 -2.11
CA GLN A 121 -10.23 4.13 -2.62
C GLN A 121 -9.72 2.87 -3.33
N GLU A 122 -10.61 1.92 -3.59
CA GLU A 122 -10.27 0.73 -4.36
C GLU A 122 -9.70 1.10 -5.74
N GLY A 123 -8.62 0.41 -6.13
CA GLY A 123 -7.84 0.72 -7.32
C GLY A 123 -6.78 1.80 -7.13
N THR A 124 -6.63 2.38 -5.93
CA THR A 124 -5.45 3.20 -5.61
C THR A 124 -4.26 2.30 -5.33
N GLY A 125 -3.20 2.45 -6.11
CA GLY A 125 -1.95 1.74 -5.90
C GLY A 125 -0.82 2.62 -5.42
N PHE A 126 0.14 2.00 -4.74
CA PHE A 126 1.30 2.66 -4.12
C PHE A 126 2.58 1.95 -4.56
N TYR A 127 3.55 2.74 -5.01
CA TYR A 127 4.93 2.31 -5.19
C TYR A 127 5.78 2.83 -4.05
N LEU A 128 6.40 1.89 -3.34
CA LEU A 128 7.14 2.12 -2.11
C LEU A 128 8.57 1.63 -2.28
N ASP A 129 9.49 2.49 -1.92
CA ASP A 129 10.91 2.17 -1.83
C ASP A 129 11.22 1.85 -0.37
N LEU A 130 11.65 0.62 -0.12
CA LEU A 130 11.87 0.09 1.22
C LEU A 130 13.36 -0.09 1.46
N GLU A 131 13.82 0.31 2.64
CA GLU A 131 15.13 -0.02 3.18
C GLU A 131 14.94 -0.92 4.41
N VAL A 132 15.34 -2.18 4.29
CA VAL A 132 15.14 -3.19 5.33
C VAL A 132 16.48 -3.87 5.60
N PHE A 133 17.01 -3.70 6.81
CA PHE A 133 18.32 -4.22 7.22
C PHE A 133 19.48 -3.83 6.27
N GLY A 134 19.43 -2.61 5.72
CA GLY A 134 20.42 -2.10 4.77
C GLY A 134 20.23 -2.57 3.31
N PHE A 135 19.16 -3.32 3.02
CA PHE A 135 18.81 -3.71 1.65
C PHE A 135 17.66 -2.86 1.13
N GLU A 136 17.87 -2.27 -0.06
CA GLU A 136 16.83 -1.54 -0.79
C GLU A 136 15.91 -2.51 -1.57
N MET A 137 14.61 -2.24 -1.57
CA MET A 137 13.60 -3.05 -2.25
C MET A 137 12.45 -2.19 -2.74
N ALA A 138 11.97 -2.47 -3.96
CA ALA A 138 10.79 -1.83 -4.50
C ALA A 138 9.54 -2.70 -4.38
N VAL A 139 8.50 -2.13 -3.78
CA VAL A 139 7.21 -2.79 -3.57
C VAL A 139 6.11 -1.99 -4.24
N GLY A 140 5.28 -2.69 -5.01
CA GLY A 140 4.03 -2.15 -5.52
C GLY A 140 2.86 -2.89 -4.88
N VAL A 141 1.92 -2.15 -4.30
CA VAL A 141 0.68 -2.69 -3.75
C VAL A 141 -0.51 -1.89 -4.27
N GLU A 142 -1.67 -2.52 -4.34
CA GLU A 142 -2.93 -1.86 -4.68
C GLU A 142 -3.96 -2.11 -3.59
N LEU A 143 -4.70 -1.07 -3.24
CA LEU A 143 -5.87 -1.14 -2.38
C LEU A 143 -6.99 -1.82 -3.16
N THR A 144 -7.27 -3.07 -2.79
CA THR A 144 -8.23 -3.93 -3.50
C THR A 144 -9.57 -4.06 -2.79
N ARG A 145 -9.66 -3.65 -1.52
CA ARG A 145 -10.92 -3.60 -0.78
C ARG A 145 -10.88 -2.54 0.31
N ILE A 146 -11.92 -1.72 0.41
CA ILE A 146 -12.27 -0.97 1.62
C ILE A 146 -13.73 -1.26 1.95
N ASP A 147 -13.95 -1.97 3.05
CA ASP A 147 -15.28 -2.29 3.54
C ASP A 147 -15.54 -1.60 4.88
N ALA A 148 -16.27 -0.48 4.85
CA ALA A 148 -16.57 0.30 6.03
C ALA A 148 -17.54 -0.40 7.01
N ALA A 149 -18.38 -1.30 6.52
CA ALA A 149 -19.33 -2.04 7.35
C ALA A 149 -18.63 -3.17 8.10
N ALA A 150 -17.80 -3.94 7.39
CA ALA A 150 -17.00 -5.01 7.98
C ALA A 150 -15.72 -4.51 8.67
N LYS A 151 -15.37 -3.23 8.48
CA LYS A 151 -14.11 -2.59 8.91
C LYS A 151 -12.89 -3.39 8.44
N ILE A 152 -12.80 -3.60 7.13
CA ILE A 152 -11.74 -4.34 6.46
C ILE A 152 -11.06 -3.46 5.41
N ILE A 153 -9.73 -3.50 5.38
CA ILE A 153 -8.90 -2.93 4.32
C ILE A 153 -8.04 -4.05 3.74
N GLU A 154 -7.98 -4.20 2.42
CA GLU A 154 -7.13 -5.20 1.77
C GLU A 154 -6.22 -4.59 0.72
N PHE A 155 -4.94 -4.98 0.76
CA PHE A 155 -3.96 -4.66 -0.26
C PHE A 155 -3.52 -5.92 -0.98
N THR A 156 -3.27 -5.80 -2.28
CA THR A 156 -2.70 -6.89 -3.09
C THR A 156 -1.42 -6.43 -3.74
N TYR A 157 -0.36 -7.25 -3.70
CA TYR A 157 0.89 -6.91 -4.36
C TYR A 157 0.71 -6.88 -5.88
N LEU A 158 1.37 -5.95 -6.55
CA LEU A 158 1.43 -5.91 -8.02
C LEU A 158 2.32 -7.03 -8.56
N ALA A 159 1.91 -7.61 -9.69
CA ALA A 159 2.67 -8.60 -10.44
C ALA A 159 4.04 -8.04 -10.91
N GLY A 160 4.95 -8.94 -11.29
CA GLY A 160 6.32 -8.58 -11.71
C GLY A 160 7.28 -8.25 -10.55
N GLY A 161 6.80 -8.25 -9.31
CA GLY A 161 7.63 -8.10 -8.12
C GLY A 161 8.25 -9.40 -7.60
N ASN A 162 9.26 -9.25 -6.72
CA ASN A 162 9.89 -10.36 -6.01
C ASN A 162 8.99 -11.06 -4.97
N THR A 163 7.89 -10.40 -4.59
CA THR A 163 6.89 -10.88 -3.65
C THR A 163 5.52 -10.81 -4.31
N ARG A 164 4.77 -11.90 -4.18
CA ARG A 164 3.36 -12.02 -4.57
C ARG A 164 2.53 -12.24 -3.32
N GLY A 165 1.27 -11.83 -3.35
CA GLY A 165 0.36 -12.09 -2.23
C GLY A 165 -0.62 -10.97 -1.92
N LYS A 166 -1.20 -11.05 -0.74
CA LYS A 166 -2.26 -10.18 -0.24
C LYS A 166 -2.05 -9.85 1.23
N GLN A 167 -2.48 -8.66 1.63
CA GLN A 167 -2.55 -8.20 3.01
C GLN A 167 -3.99 -7.84 3.36
N ARG A 168 -4.37 -8.08 4.60
CA ARG A 168 -5.68 -7.69 5.15
C ARG A 168 -5.48 -7.04 6.50
N MET A 169 -6.12 -5.90 6.71
CA MET A 169 -6.32 -5.32 8.02
C MET A 169 -7.79 -5.46 8.40
N SER A 170 -8.04 -6.08 9.56
CA SER A 170 -9.37 -6.18 10.15
C SER A 170 -9.38 -5.46 11.49
N PHE A 171 -10.37 -4.59 11.69
CA PHE A 171 -10.48 -3.73 12.87
C PHE A 171 -11.64 -4.21 13.73
N ALA A 172 -11.41 -4.32 15.03
CA ALA A 172 -12.45 -4.71 15.97
C ALA A 172 -12.29 -3.93 17.28
N GLU A 173 -13.42 -3.64 17.91
CA GLU A 173 -13.42 -3.13 19.28
C GLU A 173 -13.25 -4.28 20.27
N LEU A 174 -12.37 -4.09 21.25
CA LEU A 174 -12.13 -5.03 22.33
C LEU A 174 -11.94 -4.25 23.63
N ARG A 175 -12.93 -4.34 24.54
CA ARG A 175 -12.87 -3.74 25.89
C ARG A 175 -12.57 -2.23 25.88
N GLY A 176 -13.21 -1.48 24.96
CA GLY A 176 -13.04 -0.04 24.81
C GLY A 176 -11.74 0.39 24.11
N GLU A 177 -10.97 -0.56 23.58
CA GLU A 177 -9.83 -0.33 22.70
C GLU A 177 -10.15 -0.79 21.28
N THR A 178 -9.40 -0.30 20.30
CA THR A 178 -9.42 -0.86 18.95
C THR A 178 -8.22 -1.77 18.74
N VAL A 179 -8.48 -2.99 18.27
CA VAL A 179 -7.46 -3.95 17.85
C VAL A 179 -7.51 -4.07 16.34
N ILE A 180 -6.35 -3.91 15.70
CA ILE A 180 -6.16 -4.21 14.30
C ILE A 180 -5.41 -5.54 14.20
N ARG A 181 -5.99 -6.49 13.47
CA ARG A 181 -5.28 -7.68 13.01
C ARG A 181 -4.81 -7.43 11.58
N HIS A 182 -3.50 -7.40 11.38
CA HIS A 182 -2.87 -7.27 10.08
C HIS A 182 -2.35 -8.64 9.65
N GLU A 183 -2.96 -9.22 8.64
CA GLU A 183 -2.64 -10.52 8.07
C GLU A 183 -1.93 -10.36 6.73
N THR A 184 -0.99 -11.24 6.43
CA THR A 184 -0.27 -11.25 5.16
C THR A 184 -0.11 -12.68 4.68
N TRP A 185 -0.60 -12.93 3.46
CA TRP A 185 -0.32 -14.13 2.68
C TRP A 185 0.72 -13.76 1.64
N TYR A 186 1.90 -14.38 1.67
CA TYR A 186 3.01 -14.01 0.80
C TYR A 186 3.76 -15.21 0.22
N GLN A 187 4.29 -15.01 -0.98
CA GLN A 187 5.21 -15.91 -1.65
C GLN A 187 6.38 -15.09 -2.20
N CYS A 188 7.61 -15.46 -1.82
CA CYS A 188 8.82 -14.80 -2.29
C CYS A 188 9.58 -15.71 -3.27
N ALA A 189 10.08 -15.15 -4.36
CA ALA A 189 10.82 -15.90 -5.37
C ALA A 189 12.19 -16.43 -4.88
N GLN A 190 12.83 -15.74 -3.92
CA GLN A 190 14.17 -16.08 -3.43
C GLN A 190 14.15 -16.67 -2.02
N ARG A 191 14.79 -17.85 -1.85
CA ARG A 191 14.84 -18.61 -0.57
C ARG A 191 15.45 -17.83 0.59
N ILE A 192 16.54 -17.09 0.37
CA ILE A 192 17.24 -16.34 1.43
C ILE A 192 16.38 -15.18 1.94
N ARG A 193 15.74 -14.44 1.03
CA ARG A 193 14.77 -13.39 1.38
C ARG A 193 13.59 -13.96 2.16
N GLY A 194 13.14 -15.18 1.85
CA GLY A 194 12.07 -15.86 2.57
C GLY A 194 12.33 -16.11 4.06
N TRP A 195 13.60 -16.21 4.50
CA TRP A 195 13.93 -16.39 5.93
C TRP A 195 13.97 -15.05 6.68
N LEU A 196 14.48 -13.98 6.06
CA LEU A 196 14.47 -12.64 6.64
C LEU A 196 13.11 -11.94 6.49
N TYR A 197 12.26 -12.43 5.60
CA TYR A 197 10.99 -11.80 5.26
C TYR A 197 10.10 -11.56 6.49
N PRO A 198 9.86 -12.51 7.41
CA PRO A 198 9.00 -12.24 8.56
C PRO A 198 9.49 -11.05 9.41
N ALA A 199 10.79 -10.97 9.69
CA ALA A 199 11.37 -9.90 10.50
C ALA A 199 11.36 -8.55 9.75
N GLY A 200 11.73 -8.57 8.47
CA GLY A 200 11.74 -7.38 7.62
C GLY A 200 10.33 -6.83 7.38
N HIS A 201 9.40 -7.72 7.06
CA HIS A 201 7.99 -7.42 6.86
C HIS A 201 7.34 -6.90 8.15
N ALA A 202 7.56 -7.55 9.29
CA ALA A 202 7.08 -7.05 10.58
C ALA A 202 7.59 -5.64 10.89
N ARG A 203 8.86 -5.34 10.57
CA ARG A 203 9.43 -3.98 10.71
C ARG A 203 8.72 -2.97 9.81
N THR A 204 8.55 -3.29 8.53
CA THR A 204 7.86 -2.42 7.55
C THR A 204 6.41 -2.19 7.97
N VAL A 205 5.66 -3.24 8.29
CA VAL A 205 4.27 -3.12 8.71
C VAL A 205 4.16 -2.33 10.02
N SER A 206 5.04 -2.58 10.99
CA SER A 206 5.09 -1.79 12.23
C SER A 206 5.34 -0.31 11.96
N ALA A 207 6.29 0.02 11.08
CA ALA A 207 6.57 1.40 10.70
C ALA A 207 5.33 2.07 10.09
N PHE A 208 4.62 1.39 9.18
CA PHE A 208 3.36 1.88 8.62
C PHE A 208 2.32 2.20 9.72
N HIS A 209 2.06 1.27 10.65
CA HIS A 209 1.11 1.51 11.75
C HIS A 209 1.54 2.68 12.66
N GLN A 210 2.84 2.81 12.94
CA GLN A 210 3.38 3.92 13.74
C GLN A 210 3.26 5.27 13.01
N ASN A 211 3.48 5.28 11.70
CA ASN A 211 3.38 6.47 10.87
C ASN A 211 1.92 6.97 10.80
N ILE A 212 0.96 6.08 10.57
CA ILE A 212 -0.47 6.40 10.64
C ILE A 212 -0.83 6.95 12.03
N ALA A 213 -0.38 6.28 13.09
CA ALA A 213 -0.65 6.72 14.44
C ALA A 213 -0.14 8.14 14.71
N ARG A 214 1.12 8.42 14.33
CA ARG A 214 1.74 9.75 14.44
C ARG A 214 0.98 10.79 13.61
N ALA A 215 0.63 10.47 12.38
CA ALA A 215 -0.05 11.39 11.46
C ALA A 215 -1.47 11.77 11.93
N SER A 216 -2.13 10.86 12.65
CA SER A 216 -3.51 11.02 13.11
C SER A 216 -3.63 11.30 14.61
N GLY A 217 -2.52 11.48 15.32
CA GLY A 217 -2.53 11.74 16.77
C GLY A 217 -3.01 10.56 17.62
N LEU A 218 -3.03 9.34 17.06
CA LEU A 218 -3.33 8.14 17.84
C LEU A 218 -2.12 7.78 18.69
N MET A 219 -2.36 7.37 19.93
CA MET A 219 -1.33 6.83 20.82
C MET A 219 -1.34 5.30 20.70
N PRO A 220 -0.31 4.68 20.07
CA PRO A 220 -0.19 3.23 20.08
C PRO A 220 0.06 2.76 21.52
N ARG A 221 -0.61 1.69 21.94
CA ARG A 221 -0.25 1.02 23.20
C ARG A 221 0.85 0.00 22.91
N ALA A 222 1.83 -0.07 23.82
CA ALA A 222 2.82 -1.15 23.77
C ALA A 222 2.09 -2.49 23.85
N SER A 223 2.42 -3.39 22.93
CA SER A 223 1.93 -4.76 22.85
C SER A 223 2.58 -5.65 23.91
#